data_AF-A0A1C4J4E1-F1
#
_entry.id   AF-A0A1C4J4E1-F1
#
_cell.length_a   1.000
_cell.length_b   1.000
_cell.length_c   1.000
_cell.angle_alpha   90.00
_cell.angle_beta   90.00
_cell.angle_gamma   90.00
#
_symmetry.space_group_name_H-M   'P 1'
#
loop_
_entity.id
_entity.type
_entity.pdbx_description
1 polymer ?
#
loop_
_entity_poly.entity_id
_entity_poly.type
_entity_poly.pdbx_seq_one_letter_code
_entity_poly.pdbx_strand_id
1 'polypeptide(L)'
;MHHFFRVQLSSTRRGARLARLLAVEQLRDWGVRLTAPRQIIAELASNAVLHGHVDGRDFALLLHLSPETLRIELVDTRGDKDLEPTAPPWYAERGRGLLLVAAFADDWGVEWGPAPRKTVWAEVRLRRRDQRG
;
A
#
# COMPACT_ATOMS: atom_id res chain seq x y z
N MET A 1 -4.16 -8.71 19.70
CA MET A 1 -4.90 -7.46 19.46
C MET A 1 -4.85 -7.19 17.97
N HIS A 2 -5.97 -6.75 17.39
CA HIS A 2 -6.05 -6.37 15.98
C HIS A 2 -6.25 -4.86 15.90
N HIS A 3 -5.49 -4.19 15.04
CA HIS A 3 -5.68 -2.76 14.76
C HIS A 3 -5.95 -2.55 13.28
N PHE A 4 -6.71 -1.49 12.98
CA PHE A 4 -7.06 -1.12 11.62
C PHE A 4 -6.91 0.38 11.44
N PHE A 5 -6.37 0.78 10.30
CA PHE A 5 -6.26 2.17 9.89
C PHE A 5 -6.59 2.28 8.41
N ARG A 6 -7.32 3.34 8.04
CA ARG A 6 -7.63 3.65 6.65
C ARG A 6 -7.57 5.16 6.42
N VAL A 7 -6.98 5.55 5.29
CA VAL A 7 -7.03 6.93 4.80
C VAL A 7 -7.19 6.94 3.28
N GLN A 8 -8.03 7.85 2.78
CA GLN A 8 -8.20 8.10 1.34
C GLN A 8 -7.45 9.38 0.95
N LEU A 9 -6.70 9.32 -0.14
CA LEU A 9 -5.78 10.38 -0.57
C LEU A 9 -5.81 10.50 -2.09
N SER A 10 -5.64 11.73 -2.58
CA SER A 10 -5.47 11.96 -4.02
C SER A 10 -4.22 11.26 -4.56
N SER A 11 -4.28 10.76 -5.79
CA SER A 11 -3.17 10.15 -6.54
C SER A 11 -2.14 11.19 -7.03
N THR A 12 -1.76 12.11 -6.14
CA THR A 12 -0.79 13.18 -6.37
C THR A 12 0.49 12.92 -5.57
N ARG A 13 1.61 13.57 -5.95
CA ARG A 13 2.86 13.54 -5.15
C ARG A 13 2.63 13.96 -3.69
N ARG A 14 1.72 14.91 -3.45
CA ARG A 14 1.34 15.34 -2.11
C ARG A 14 0.59 14.24 -1.36
N GLY A 15 -0.37 13.58 -2.01
CA GLY A 15 -1.09 12.43 -1.46
C GLY A 15 -0.14 11.29 -1.07
N ALA A 16 0.79 10.90 -1.95
CA ALA A 16 1.80 9.88 -1.62
C ALA A 16 2.70 10.26 -0.44
N ARG A 17 3.07 11.55 -0.33
CA ARG A 17 3.81 12.05 0.85
C ARG A 17 2.97 11.92 2.12
N LEU A 18 1.70 12.31 2.08
CA LEU A 18 0.80 12.20 3.23
C LEU A 18 0.56 10.73 3.63
N ALA A 19 0.39 9.83 2.67
CA ALA A 19 0.24 8.39 2.91
C ALA A 19 1.40 7.85 3.76
N ARG A 20 2.64 8.17 3.36
CA ARG A 20 3.85 7.77 4.10
C ARG A 20 3.88 8.34 5.51
N LEU A 21 3.56 9.63 5.68
CA LEU A 21 3.63 10.28 6.99
C LEU A 21 2.60 9.71 7.96
N LEU A 22 1.34 9.62 7.53
CA LEU A 22 0.23 9.12 8.35
C LEU A 22 0.44 7.65 8.72
N ALA A 23 0.88 6.83 7.77
CA ALA A 23 1.14 5.42 8.04
C ALA A 23 2.32 5.20 8.98
N VAL A 24 3.42 5.97 8.83
CA VAL A 24 4.55 5.89 9.75
C VAL A 24 4.14 6.27 11.16
N GLU A 25 3.32 7.31 11.30
CA GLU A 25 2.81 7.72 12.61
C GLU A 25 1.92 6.64 13.21
N GLN A 26 0.98 6.12 12.43
CA GLN A 26 0.09 5.06 12.90
C GLN A 26 0.85 3.78 13.32
N LEU A 27 1.90 3.40 12.59
CA LEU A 27 2.72 2.25 12.93
C LEU A 27 3.55 2.48 14.20
N ARG A 28 3.95 3.73 14.49
CA ARG A 28 4.60 4.08 15.77
C ARG A 28 3.62 3.95 16.93
N ASP A 29 2.40 4.44 16.77
CA ASP A 29 1.35 4.32 17.79
C ASP A 29 1.05 2.86 18.12
N TRP A 30 1.16 1.97 17.12
CA TRP A 30 1.01 0.53 17.30
C TRP A 30 2.29 -0.19 17.76
N GLY A 31 3.42 0.51 17.91
CA GLY A 31 4.69 -0.07 18.34
C GLY A 31 5.37 -0.97 17.31
N VAL A 32 5.03 -0.85 16.02
CA VAL A 32 5.57 -1.67 14.92
C VAL A 32 6.92 -1.12 14.44
N ARG A 33 7.89 -2.02 14.20
CA ARG A 33 9.18 -1.65 13.61
C ARG A 33 8.98 -1.16 12.17
N LEU A 34 9.54 0.01 11.86
CA LEU A 34 9.27 0.72 10.61
C LEU A 34 10.12 0.29 9.41
N THR A 35 11.14 -0.54 9.56
CA THR A 35 12.17 -0.78 8.52
C THR A 35 11.57 -1.27 7.19
N ALA A 36 10.93 -2.43 7.17
CA ALA A 36 10.28 -2.97 5.96
C ALA A 36 8.96 -2.24 5.62
N PRO A 37 8.02 -2.01 6.57
CA PRO A 37 6.74 -1.36 6.26
C PRO A 37 6.88 0.02 5.61
N ARG A 38 7.82 0.85 6.07
CA ARG A 38 8.04 2.20 5.52
C ARG A 38 8.45 2.16 4.06
N GLN A 39 9.30 1.21 3.66
CA GLN A 39 9.75 1.08 2.28
C GLN A 39 8.61 0.60 1.39
N ILE A 40 7.87 -0.42 1.84
CA ILE A 40 6.69 -0.93 1.13
C ILE A 40 5.67 0.18 0.88
N ILE A 41 5.30 0.94 1.92
CA ILE A 41 4.34 2.06 1.80
C ILE A 41 4.87 3.11 0.82
N ALA A 42 6.17 3.41 0.84
CA ALA A 42 6.75 4.40 -0.05
C ALA A 42 6.68 3.99 -1.52
N GLU A 43 6.97 2.73 -1.82
CA GLU A 43 6.93 2.18 -3.17
C GLU A 43 5.49 2.03 -3.67
N LEU A 44 4.58 1.49 -2.84
CA LEU A 44 3.17 1.39 -3.20
C LEU A 44 2.54 2.76 -3.47
N ALA A 45 2.76 3.73 -2.60
CA ALA A 45 2.24 5.08 -2.79
C ALA A 45 2.86 5.78 -4.01
N SER A 46 4.12 5.50 -4.35
CA SER A 46 4.75 6.05 -5.56
C SER A 46 4.16 5.43 -6.83
N ASN A 47 3.92 4.10 -6.83
CA ASN A 47 3.22 3.42 -7.91
C ASN A 47 1.80 3.95 -8.10
N ALA A 48 1.08 4.26 -7.01
CA ALA A 48 -0.26 4.84 -7.07
C ALA A 48 -0.29 6.19 -7.81
N VAL A 49 0.73 7.04 -7.58
CA VAL A 49 0.86 8.33 -8.29
C VAL A 49 1.26 8.13 -9.76
N LEU A 50 2.20 7.21 -10.03
CA LEU A 50 2.67 6.93 -11.39
C LEU A 50 1.64 6.22 -12.27
N HIS A 51 0.70 5.48 -11.69
CA HIS A 51 -0.35 4.81 -12.46
C HIS A 51 -1.71 5.52 -12.35
N GLY A 52 -1.81 6.55 -11.50
CA GLY A 52 -3.00 7.38 -11.31
C GLY A 52 -3.10 8.56 -12.28
N HIS A 53 -2.50 8.49 -13.47
CA HIS A 53 -2.32 9.60 -14.44
C HIS A 53 -3.60 10.23 -15.03
N VAL A 54 -4.77 10.01 -14.43
CA VAL A 54 -5.99 10.76 -14.73
C VAL A 54 -6.26 11.66 -13.52
N ASP A 55 -6.36 12.98 -13.77
CA ASP A 55 -6.70 13.95 -12.72
C ASP A 55 -8.01 13.56 -12.02
N GLY A 56 -8.04 13.70 -10.69
CA GLY A 56 -9.21 13.36 -9.88
C GLY A 56 -9.29 11.92 -9.36
N ARG A 57 -8.26 11.08 -9.55
CA ARG A 57 -8.19 9.77 -8.89
C ARG A 57 -7.76 9.86 -7.43
N ASP A 58 -8.39 9.02 -6.61
CA ASP A 58 -8.01 8.76 -5.23
C ASP A 58 -7.49 7.32 -5.08
N PHE A 59 -6.67 7.11 -4.06
CA PHE A 59 -6.38 5.79 -3.54
C PHE A 59 -6.65 5.73 -2.03
N ALA A 60 -6.99 4.55 -1.52
CA ALA A 60 -7.08 4.29 -0.11
C ALA A 60 -5.86 3.47 0.36
N LEU A 61 -5.19 3.93 1.41
CA LEU A 61 -4.21 3.14 2.15
C LEU A 61 -4.91 2.49 3.34
N LEU A 62 -4.82 1.18 3.45
CA LEU A 62 -5.32 0.40 4.58
C LEU A 62 -4.14 -0.31 5.26
N LEU A 63 -4.15 -0.32 6.59
CA LEU A 63 -3.22 -1.08 7.41
C LEU A 63 -4.02 -2.00 8.33
N HIS A 64 -3.74 -3.29 8.27
CA HIS A 64 -4.31 -4.29 9.15
C HIS A 64 -3.20 -4.91 9.98
N LEU A 65 -3.22 -4.63 11.28
CA LEU A 65 -2.28 -5.20 12.22
C LEU A 65 -2.93 -6.38 12.93
N SER A 66 -2.29 -7.54 12.87
CA SER A 66 -2.61 -8.72 13.65
C SER A 66 -1.47 -9.02 14.64
N PRO A 67 -1.62 -10.00 15.55
CA PRO A 67 -0.52 -10.43 16.42
C PRO A 67 0.73 -10.90 15.67
N GLU A 68 0.60 -11.38 14.44
CA GLU A 68 1.68 -12.03 13.69
C GLU A 68 2.08 -11.30 12.42
N THR A 69 1.21 -10.46 11.87
CA THR A 69 1.39 -9.85 10.56
C THR A 69 0.92 -8.40 10.54
N LEU A 70 1.57 -7.60 9.72
CA LEU A 70 1.06 -6.33 9.23
C LEU A 70 0.75 -6.50 7.74
N ARG A 71 -0.51 -6.33 7.37
CA ARG A 71 -0.94 -6.24 5.98
C ARG A 71 -1.13 -4.78 5.59
N ILE A 72 -0.51 -4.40 4.48
CA ILE A 72 -0.50 -3.05 3.91
C ILE A 72 -1.21 -3.15 2.58
N GLU A 73 -2.30 -2.42 2.40
CA GLU A 73 -3.05 -2.42 1.15
C GLU A 73 -3.17 -1.01 0.58
N LEU A 74 -3.04 -0.94 -0.74
CA LEU A 74 -3.35 0.27 -1.49
C LEU A 74 -4.43 -0.06 -2.52
N VAL A 75 -5.60 0.54 -2.31
CA VAL A 75 -6.78 0.36 -3.15
C VAL A 75 -6.88 1.55 -4.10
N ASP A 76 -6.75 1.30 -5.40
CA ASP A 76 -7.13 2.28 -6.42
C ASP A 76 -8.66 2.40 -6.42
N THR A 77 -9.15 3.53 -5.92
CA THR A 77 -10.57 3.86 -5.92
C THR A 77 -10.82 4.77 -7.10
N ARG A 78 -11.14 4.22 -8.29
CA ARG A 78 -11.54 5.08 -9.41
C ARG A 78 -12.85 5.80 -9.03
N GLY A 79 -12.83 7.12 -9.16
CA GLY A 79 -13.96 8.01 -8.85
C GLY A 79 -15.01 8.11 -9.95
N ASP A 80 -14.72 7.67 -11.18
CA ASP A 80 -15.64 7.79 -12.33
C ASP A 80 -16.08 6.43 -12.88
N LYS A 81 -17.38 6.34 -13.16
CA LYS A 81 -18.11 5.13 -13.54
C LYS A 81 -17.91 4.68 -15.00
N ASP A 82 -17.34 5.48 -15.90
CA ASP A 82 -17.51 5.24 -17.35
C ASP A 82 -16.21 5.30 -18.18
N LEU A 83 -15.11 4.71 -17.69
CA LEU A 83 -13.93 4.47 -18.53
C LEU A 83 -13.59 2.98 -18.55
N GLU A 84 -13.64 2.39 -19.75
CA GLU A 84 -13.28 0.99 -20.00
C GLU A 84 -11.90 0.67 -19.39
N PRO A 85 -11.72 -0.55 -18.84
CA PRO A 85 -10.45 -0.94 -18.24
C PRO A 85 -9.40 -1.19 -19.32
N THR A 86 -8.69 -0.14 -19.75
CA THR A 86 -7.38 -0.34 -20.35
C THR A 86 -6.42 -0.70 -19.22
N ALA A 87 -6.27 -1.99 -18.94
CA ALA A 87 -5.22 -2.47 -18.07
C ALA A 87 -3.92 -2.50 -18.90
N PRO A 88 -2.96 -1.57 -18.70
CA PRO A 88 -1.66 -1.75 -19.30
C PRO A 88 -1.01 -3.01 -18.71
N PRO A 89 -0.32 -3.82 -19.52
CA PRO A 89 0.39 -5.00 -19.03
C PRO A 89 1.48 -4.57 -18.04
N TRP A 90 1.34 -5.04 -16.80
CA TRP A 90 2.21 -4.75 -15.64
C TRP A 90 3.68 -5.12 -15.85
N TYR A 91 3.99 -5.84 -16.93
CA TYR A 91 5.33 -6.22 -17.33
C TYR A 91 6.04 -5.19 -18.20
N ALA A 92 5.31 -4.27 -18.84
CA ALA A 92 5.88 -3.49 -19.94
C ALA A 92 6.59 -2.20 -19.51
N GLU A 93 6.24 -1.56 -18.39
CA GLU A 93 6.84 -0.25 -18.09
C GLU A 93 7.23 -0.10 -16.61
N ARG A 94 8.54 -0.27 -16.35
CA ARG A 94 9.28 0.23 -15.17
C ARG A 94 8.98 -0.43 -13.81
N GLY A 95 8.89 -1.77 -13.78
CA GLY A 95 8.59 -2.60 -12.59
C GLY A 95 9.60 -2.62 -11.43
N ARG A 96 10.38 -1.56 -11.17
CA ARG A 96 11.30 -1.52 -10.01
C ARG A 96 10.60 -1.41 -8.66
N GLY A 97 9.48 -0.69 -8.60
CA GLY A 97 8.78 -0.46 -7.33
C GLY A 97 8.22 -1.75 -6.72
N LEU A 98 7.66 -2.64 -7.55
CA LEU A 98 7.21 -3.95 -7.07
C LEU A 98 8.36 -4.91 -6.73
N LEU A 99 9.53 -4.76 -7.35
CA LEU A 99 10.73 -5.51 -6.93
C LEU A 99 11.16 -5.12 -5.51
N LEU A 100 11.06 -3.85 -5.14
CA LEU A 100 11.34 -3.40 -3.78
C LEU A 100 10.27 -3.89 -2.80
N VAL A 101 8.99 -3.87 -3.17
CA VAL A 101 7.92 -4.50 -2.36
C VAL A 101 8.22 -5.98 -2.15
N ALA A 102 8.55 -6.72 -3.21
CA ALA A 102 8.90 -8.14 -3.14
C ALA A 102 10.15 -8.41 -2.28
N ALA A 103 11.11 -7.48 -2.24
CA ALA A 103 12.31 -7.62 -1.42
C ALA A 103 12.08 -7.39 0.08
N PHE A 104 11.05 -6.61 0.45
CA PHE A 104 10.76 -6.26 1.86
C PHE A 104 9.57 -7.02 2.45
N ALA A 105 8.66 -7.53 1.62
CA ALA A 105 7.47 -8.25 2.06
C ALA A 105 7.73 -9.76 2.20
N ASP A 106 7.06 -10.40 3.16
CA ASP A 106 7.02 -11.86 3.27
C ASP A 106 6.07 -12.47 2.22
N ASP A 107 5.01 -11.73 1.87
CA ASP A 107 4.08 -12.06 0.79
C ASP A 107 3.51 -10.77 0.19
N TRP A 108 3.14 -10.79 -1.08
CA TRP A 108 2.53 -9.64 -1.75
C TRP A 108 1.73 -10.07 -2.98
N GLY A 109 0.79 -9.24 -3.38
CA GLY A 109 -0.05 -9.56 -4.53
C GLY A 109 -0.91 -8.42 -5.01
N VAL A 110 -1.75 -8.77 -5.98
CA VAL A 110 -2.74 -7.88 -6.57
C VAL A 110 -4.07 -8.60 -6.56
N GLU A 111 -5.08 -7.98 -5.96
CA GLU A 111 -6.45 -8.44 -5.95
C GLU A 111 -7.32 -7.51 -6.80
N TRP A 112 -8.24 -8.12 -7.54
CA TRP A 112 -9.21 -7.42 -8.39
C TRP A 112 -10.59 -7.54 -7.77
N GLY A 113 -11.15 -6.41 -7.33
CA GLY A 113 -12.54 -6.35 -6.90
C GLY A 113 -13.48 -6.06 -8.06
N PRO A 114 -14.80 -5.95 -7.80
CA PRO A 114 -15.74 -5.41 -8.79
C PRO A 114 -15.19 -4.08 -9.33
N ALA A 115 -15.14 -3.97 -10.65
CA ALA A 115 -14.61 -2.78 -11.30
C ALA A 115 -15.29 -1.53 -10.69
N PRO A 116 -14.51 -0.49 -10.36
CA PRO A 116 -13.13 -0.25 -10.77
C PRO A 116 -12.07 -0.50 -9.68
N ARG A 117 -12.28 -1.43 -8.75
CA ARG A 117 -11.40 -1.62 -7.58
C ARG A 117 -10.22 -2.55 -7.89
N LYS A 118 -9.01 -2.01 -7.79
CA LYS A 118 -7.76 -2.79 -7.77
C LYS A 118 -7.10 -2.59 -6.41
N THR A 119 -6.68 -3.68 -5.78
CA THR A 119 -5.92 -3.64 -4.53
C THR A 119 -4.53 -4.21 -4.77
N VAL A 120 -3.48 -3.44 -4.45
CA VAL A 120 -2.12 -3.97 -4.32
C VAL A 120 -1.84 -4.12 -2.85
N TRP A 121 -1.38 -5.30 -2.43
CA TRP A 121 -1.16 -5.59 -1.02
C TRP A 121 0.21 -6.21 -0.78
N ALA A 122 0.71 -6.03 0.44
CA ALA A 122 1.94 -6.63 0.94
C ALA A 122 1.79 -6.97 2.41
N GLU A 123 2.36 -8.11 2.81
CA GLU A 123 2.36 -8.60 4.18
C GLU A 123 3.78 -8.67 4.73
N VAL A 124 3.91 -8.26 5.99
CA VAL A 124 5.16 -8.33 6.75
C VAL A 124 4.89 -9.09 8.04
N ARG A 125 5.65 -10.15 8.30
CA ARG A 125 5.60 -10.91 9.55
C ARG A 125 6.24 -10.12 10.66
N LEU A 126 5.50 -9.96 11.74
CA LEU A 126 5.98 -9.37 12.98
C LEU A 126 6.72 -10.46 13.73
N ARG A 127 8.06 -10.48 13.58
CA ARG A 127 8.88 -11.30 14.46
C ARG A 127 8.60 -10.86 15.90
N ARG A 128 7.99 -11.76 16.67
CA ARG A 128 7.74 -11.60 18.11
C ARG A 128 9.01 -11.04 18.72
N ARG A 129 8.91 -9.99 19.55
CA ARG A 129 10.06 -9.46 20.31
C ARG A 129 10.82 -10.67 20.86
N ASP A 130 12.09 -10.79 20.46
CA ASP A 130 13.03 -11.69 21.11
C ASP A 130 13.06 -11.23 22.58
N GLN A 131 12.29 -11.89 23.44
CA GLN A 131 12.39 -11.73 24.88
C GLN A 131 13.70 -12.38 25.28
N ARG A 132 14.81 -11.66 25.09
CA ARG A 132 16.06 -12.02 25.74
C ARG A 132 16.06 -11.36 27.11
N GLY A 133 16.02 -12.23 28.13
CA GLY A 133 16.62 -12.03 29.44
C GLY A 133 15.87 -11.10 30.37
#